data_AF-A0A2V9ZKL9-F1
#
_entry.id   AF-A0A2V9ZKL9-F1
#
_cell.length_a   1.000
_cell.length_b   1.000
_cell.length_c   1.000
_cell.angle_alpha   90.00
_cell.angle_beta   90.00
_cell.angle_gamma   90.00
#
_symmetry.space_group_name_H-M   'P 1'
#
loop_
_entity.id
_entity.type
_entity.pdbx_description
1 polymer ?
#
loop_
_entity_poly.entity_id
_entity_poly.type
_entity_poly.pdbx_seq_one_letter_code
_entity_poly.pdbx_strand_id
1 'polypeptide(L)'
;MEAVHPTPLQQNVTRYADAIEAEMRKIGFWQSEPLKPEQLDFTQAFAMDTMSYAQWLQFIFLPRVREAVAANQFPSGSSVGAQAVREFDGAPDADRLVTLLSEFDALFD
;
A
#
# COMPACT_ATOMS: atom_id res chain seq x y z
N MET A 1 -13.82 -29.30 10.47
CA MET A 1 -13.32 -27.94 10.21
C MET A 1 -13.47 -27.69 8.73
N GLU A 2 -14.49 -26.94 8.31
CA GLU A 2 -14.51 -26.40 6.95
C GLU A 2 -13.32 -25.46 6.79
N ALA A 3 -12.55 -25.64 5.72
CA ALA A 3 -11.52 -24.68 5.37
C ALA A 3 -12.21 -23.36 5.02
N VAL A 4 -11.90 -22.30 5.75
CA VAL A 4 -12.33 -20.95 5.37
C VAL A 4 -11.58 -20.61 4.09
N HIS A 5 -12.28 -20.68 2.96
CA HIS A 5 -11.74 -20.27 1.68
C HIS A 5 -11.76 -18.74 1.60
N PRO A 6 -10.68 -18.09 1.14
CA PRO A 6 -10.66 -16.65 0.97
C PRO A 6 -11.67 -16.22 -0.08
N THR A 7 -12.35 -15.11 0.18
CA THR A 7 -13.27 -14.48 -0.76
C THR A 7 -12.54 -13.95 -2.00
N PRO A 8 -13.23 -13.73 -3.12
CA PRO A 8 -12.62 -13.10 -4.30
C PRO A 8 -12.00 -11.73 -4.00
N LEU A 9 -12.61 -10.95 -3.10
CA LEU A 9 -12.04 -9.67 -2.66
C LEU A 9 -10.73 -9.86 -1.91
N GLN A 10 -10.68 -10.77 -0.93
CA GLN A 10 -9.43 -11.11 -0.22
C GLN A 10 -8.32 -11.52 -1.19
N GLN A 11 -8.63 -12.38 -2.18
CA GLN A 11 -7.67 -12.82 -3.18
C GLN A 11 -7.14 -11.67 -4.04
N ASN A 12 -8.01 -10.78 -4.51
CA ASN A 12 -7.60 -9.62 -5.31
C ASN A 12 -6.75 -8.66 -4.49
N VAL A 13 -7.17 -8.33 -3.26
CA VAL A 13 -6.42 -7.43 -2.37
C VAL A 13 -5.02 -7.98 -2.07
N THR A 14 -4.90 -9.28 -1.76
CA THR A 14 -3.59 -9.94 -1.58
C THR A 14 -2.74 -9.83 -2.84
N ARG A 15 -3.31 -10.12 -4.01
CA ARG A 15 -2.58 -10.06 -5.28
C ARG A 15 -2.03 -8.66 -5.57
N TYR A 16 -2.80 -7.61 -5.32
CA TYR A 16 -2.32 -6.24 -5.50
C TYR A 16 -1.28 -5.86 -4.46
N ALA A 17 -1.46 -6.23 -3.19
CA ALA A 17 -0.46 -5.98 -2.15
C ALA A 17 0.90 -6.59 -2.52
N ASP A 18 0.91 -7.83 -3.02
CA ASP A 18 2.14 -8.52 -3.43
C ASP A 18 2.75 -7.89 -4.71
N ALA A 19 1.92 -7.46 -5.66
CA ALA A 19 2.38 -6.77 -6.86
C ALA A 19 2.99 -5.39 -6.55
N ILE A 20 2.38 -4.63 -5.64
CA ILE A 20 2.86 -3.35 -5.16
C ILE A 20 4.22 -3.52 -4.47
N GLU A 21 4.33 -4.49 -3.55
CA GLU A 21 5.58 -4.81 -2.86
C GLU A 21 6.69 -5.21 -3.85
N ALA A 22 6.38 -6.04 -4.84
CA ALA A 22 7.33 -6.46 -5.86
C ALA A 22 7.81 -5.28 -6.73
N GLU A 23 6.90 -4.39 -7.16
CA GLU A 23 7.27 -3.22 -7.95
C GLU A 23 8.09 -2.22 -7.13
N MET A 24 7.72 -1.96 -5.87
CA MET A 24 8.50 -1.10 -4.97
C MET A 24 9.94 -1.61 -4.81
N ARG A 25 10.15 -2.92 -4.69
CA ARG A 25 11.50 -3.52 -4.66
C ARG A 25 12.23 -3.34 -5.97
N LYS A 26 11.55 -3.56 -7.10
CA LYS A 26 12.13 -3.44 -8.43
C LYS A 26 12.62 -2.02 -8.74
N ILE A 27 11.89 -1.00 -8.32
CA ILE A 27 12.21 0.41 -8.61
C ILE A 27 13.05 1.07 -7.50
N GLY A 28 13.46 0.31 -6.48
CA GLY A 28 14.32 0.81 -5.40
C GLY A 28 13.61 1.66 -4.34
N PHE A 29 12.27 1.64 -4.30
CA PHE A 29 11.46 2.33 -3.28
C PHE A 29 11.29 1.50 -2.00
N TRP A 30 11.72 0.24 -2.02
CA TRP A 30 11.73 -0.61 -0.84
C TRP A 30 13.03 -0.42 -0.04
N GLN A 31 12.91 -0.06 1.24
CA GLN A 31 14.06 0.03 2.14
C GLN A 31 14.26 -1.28 2.93
N SER A 32 15.52 -1.62 3.20
CA SER A 32 15.87 -2.78 4.03
C SER A 32 15.92 -2.44 5.52
N GLU A 33 16.21 -1.19 5.85
CA GLU A 33 16.28 -0.71 7.23
C GLU A 33 14.88 -0.39 7.77
N PRO A 34 14.62 -0.58 9.07
CA PRO A 34 13.37 -0.16 9.68
C PRO A 34 13.25 1.37 9.74
N LEU A 35 12.02 1.87 9.91
CA LEU A 35 11.80 3.28 10.26
C LEU A 35 12.45 3.62 11.60
N LYS A 36 12.90 4.87 11.74
CA LYS A 36 13.30 5.38 13.04
C LYS A 36 12.07 5.51 13.94
N PRO A 37 12.21 5.33 15.27
CA PRO A 37 11.08 5.46 16.19
C PRO A 37 10.33 6.79 16.05
N GLU A 38 11.03 7.91 15.89
CA GLU A 38 10.41 9.23 15.72
C GLU A 38 9.52 9.37 14.48
N GLN A 39 9.68 8.50 13.47
CA GLN A 39 8.84 8.53 12.27
C GLN A 39 7.47 7.90 12.48
N LEU A 40 7.27 7.17 13.57
CA LEU A 40 5.98 6.56 13.90
C LEU A 40 5.02 7.55 14.60
N ASP A 41 5.52 8.71 15.03
CA ASP A 41 4.75 9.77 15.69
C ASP A 41 4.10 10.73 14.67
N PHE A 42 3.54 10.18 13.59
CA PHE A 42 2.92 10.96 12.52
C PHE A 42 1.52 11.43 12.86
N THR A 43 1.17 12.62 12.38
CA THR A 43 -0.14 13.26 12.64
C THR A 43 -0.92 13.59 11.37
N GLN A 44 -0.24 13.67 10.23
CA GLN A 44 -0.89 13.99 8.95
C GLN A 44 -1.34 12.73 8.21
N ALA A 45 -2.28 12.90 7.29
CA ALA A 45 -2.66 11.85 6.35
C ALA A 45 -1.44 11.37 5.57
N PHE A 46 -1.37 10.05 5.33
CA PHE A 46 -0.22 9.41 4.67
C PHE A 46 1.14 9.65 5.36
N ALA A 47 1.14 10.08 6.63
CA ALA A 47 2.33 10.37 7.41
C ALA A 47 3.33 11.33 6.72
N MET A 48 2.84 12.24 5.89
CA MET A 48 3.65 13.16 5.08
C MET A 48 4.56 14.09 5.91
N ASP A 49 4.27 14.23 7.21
CA ASP A 49 5.04 15.02 8.16
C ASP A 49 6.33 14.33 8.65
N THR A 50 6.44 13.00 8.53
CA THR A 50 7.50 12.22 9.20
C THR A 50 8.20 11.20 8.31
N MET A 51 7.62 10.85 7.17
CA MET A 51 8.19 9.86 6.25
C MET A 51 7.81 10.14 4.79
N SER A 52 8.60 9.59 3.88
CA SER A 52 8.25 9.61 2.45
C SER A 52 7.02 8.75 2.18
N TYR A 53 6.33 9.02 1.07
CA TYR A 53 5.18 8.22 0.66
C TYR A 53 5.55 6.74 0.43
N ALA A 54 6.73 6.45 -0.13
CA ALA A 54 7.25 5.09 -0.28
C ALA A 54 7.44 4.37 1.07
N GLN A 55 7.95 5.07 2.09
CA GLN A 55 8.06 4.55 3.44
C GLN A 55 6.68 4.26 4.05
N TRP A 56 5.73 5.18 3.87
CA TRP A 56 4.36 4.96 4.32
C TRP A 56 3.71 3.74 3.65
N LEU A 57 3.92 3.56 2.35
CA LEU A 57 3.45 2.38 1.60
C LEU A 57 4.00 1.09 2.20
N GLN A 58 5.31 1.04 2.48
CA GLN A 58 5.99 -0.15 3.00
C GLN A 58 5.60 -0.48 4.45
N PHE A 59 5.63 0.51 5.35
CA PHE A 59 5.56 0.25 6.80
C PHE A 59 4.17 0.40 7.39
N ILE A 60 3.27 1.12 6.72
CA ILE A 60 1.94 1.41 7.23
C ILE A 60 0.87 0.77 6.35
N PHE A 61 0.88 1.06 5.06
CA PHE A 61 -0.17 0.62 4.14
C PHE A 61 -0.17 -0.91 3.93
N LEU A 62 0.93 -1.49 3.45
CA LEU A 62 0.99 -2.93 3.14
C LEU A 62 0.71 -3.83 4.36
N PRO A 63 1.26 -3.57 5.57
CA PRO A 63 0.91 -4.33 6.76
C PRO A 63 -0.58 -4.24 7.10
N ARG A 64 -1.17 -3.04 7.05
CA ARG A 64 -2.61 -2.84 7.32
C ARG A 64 -3.50 -3.55 6.30
N VAL A 65 -3.12 -3.55 5.03
CA VAL A 65 -3.84 -4.31 3.99
C VAL A 65 -3.81 -5.81 4.28
N ARG A 66 -2.67 -6.34 4.71
CA ARG A 66 -2.54 -7.75 5.09
C ARG A 66 -3.37 -8.10 6.33
N GLU A 67 -3.41 -7.22 7.32
CA GLU A 67 -4.28 -7.35 8.49
C GLU A 67 -5.77 -7.33 8.10
N ALA A 68 -6.17 -6.42 7.22
CA ALA A 68 -7.53 -6.33 6.70
C ALA A 68 -7.96 -7.61 5.96
N VAL A 69 -7.07 -8.20 5.15
CA VAL A 69 -7.30 -9.50 4.50
C VAL A 69 -7.49 -10.60 5.54
N ALA A 70 -6.61 -10.68 6.55
CA ALA A 70 -6.67 -11.71 7.59
C ALA A 70 -7.96 -11.61 8.44
N ALA A 71 -8.40 -10.38 8.72
CA ALA A 71 -9.62 -10.12 9.47
C ALA A 71 -10.90 -10.14 8.61
N ASN A 72 -10.78 -10.17 7.28
CA ASN A 72 -11.86 -9.93 6.33
C ASN A 72 -12.63 -8.61 6.64
N GLN A 73 -11.88 -7.56 6.98
CA GLN A 73 -12.39 -6.25 7.37
C GLN A 73 -11.71 -5.19 6.51
N PHE A 74 -12.40 -4.78 5.45
CA PHE A 74 -11.89 -3.82 4.48
C PHE A 74 -12.45 -2.43 4.73
N PRO A 75 -11.70 -1.37 4.35
CA PRO A 75 -12.25 -0.02 4.37
C PRO A 75 -13.40 0.09 3.35
N SER A 76 -14.24 1.12 3.53
CA SER A 76 -15.32 1.44 2.59
C SER A 76 -14.84 2.18 1.34
N GLY A 77 -13.54 2.43 1.20
CA GLY A 77 -12.94 3.21 0.12
C GLY A 77 -11.43 3.34 0.29
N SER A 78 -10.73 3.69 -0.78
CA SER A 78 -9.28 3.88 -0.80
C SER A 78 -8.90 5.02 -1.76
N SER A 79 -7.85 5.75 -1.44
CA SER A 79 -7.34 6.89 -2.23
C SER A 79 -5.81 6.88 -2.33
N VAL A 80 -5.19 5.70 -2.20
CA VAL A 80 -3.74 5.56 -2.23
C VAL A 80 -3.18 5.79 -3.63
N GLY A 81 -3.85 5.30 -4.67
CA GLY A 81 -3.48 5.58 -6.05
C GLY A 81 -3.61 7.05 -6.40
N ALA A 82 -4.69 7.70 -5.94
CA ALA A 82 -4.87 9.14 -6.14
C ALA A 82 -3.74 9.98 -5.51
N GLN A 83 -3.26 9.59 -4.32
CA GLN A 83 -2.11 10.23 -3.69
C GLN A 83 -0.80 9.89 -4.44
N ALA A 84 -0.62 8.65 -4.87
CA ALA A 84 0.58 8.20 -5.59
C ALA A 84 0.84 9.00 -6.88
N VAL A 85 -0.21 9.36 -7.62
CA VAL A 85 -0.10 10.23 -8.81
C VAL A 85 0.59 11.56 -8.48
N ARG A 86 0.32 12.12 -7.30
CA ARG A 86 0.91 13.40 -6.87
C ARG A 86 2.34 13.22 -6.36
N GLU A 87 2.55 12.19 -5.54
CA GLU A 87 3.84 11.94 -4.88
C GLU A 87 4.92 11.45 -5.85
N PHE A 88 4.52 10.79 -6.94
CA PHE A 88 5.43 10.25 -7.94
C PHE A 88 5.34 10.98 -9.29
N ASP A 89 4.76 12.18 -9.32
CA ASP A 89 4.75 13.00 -10.54
C ASP A 89 6.19 13.29 -10.99
N GLY A 90 6.48 13.00 -12.26
CA GLY A 90 7.82 13.12 -12.83
C GLY A 90 8.83 12.03 -12.42
N ALA A 91 8.43 10.99 -11.68
CA ALA A 91 9.30 9.85 -11.37
C ALA A 91 9.24 8.80 -12.51
N PRO A 92 10.28 8.65 -13.35
CA PRO A 92 10.21 7.90 -14.61
C PRO A 92 9.96 6.40 -14.44
N ASP A 93 10.30 5.83 -13.27
CA ASP A 93 10.15 4.40 -13.00
C ASP A 93 8.86 4.07 -12.21
N ALA A 94 8.08 5.07 -11.80
CA ALA A 94 6.96 4.87 -10.88
C ALA A 94 5.61 4.59 -11.57
N ASP A 95 5.49 4.75 -12.89
CA ASP A 95 4.23 4.61 -13.65
C ASP A 95 3.47 3.32 -13.33
N ARG A 96 4.21 2.21 -13.25
CA ARG A 96 3.62 0.90 -12.94
C ARG A 96 3.15 0.81 -11.49
N LEU A 97 3.90 1.37 -10.54
CA LEU A 97 3.50 1.42 -9.14
C LEU A 97 2.24 2.28 -8.97
N VAL A 98 2.19 3.44 -9.62
CA VAL A 98 1.01 4.33 -9.63
C VAL A 98 -0.20 3.58 -10.19
N THR A 99 -0.04 2.88 -11.31
CA THR A 99 -1.12 2.08 -11.92
C THR A 99 -1.64 1.02 -10.95
N LEU A 100 -0.76 0.25 -10.30
CA LEU A 100 -1.15 -0.76 -9.32
C LEU A 100 -1.92 -0.19 -8.13
N LEU A 101 -1.52 0.99 -7.63
CA LEU A 101 -2.19 1.67 -6.53
C LEU A 101 -3.55 2.23 -6.93
N SER A 102 -3.70 2.73 -8.16
CA SER A 102 -5.00 3.16 -8.70
C SER A 102 -5.95 1.99 -8.95
N GLU A 103 -5.44 0.86 -9.46
CA GLU A 103 -6.22 -0.37 -9.61
C GLU A 103 -6.64 -0.96 -8.26
N PHE A 104 -5.79 -0.80 -7.23
CA PHE A 104 -6.14 -1.16 -5.86
C PHE A 104 -7.28 -0.29 -5.32
N ASP A 105 -7.25 1.03 -5.53
CA ASP A 105 -8.33 1.94 -5.11
C ASP A 105 -9.69 1.50 -5.68
N ALA A 106 -9.71 1.11 -6.96
CA ALA A 106 -10.92 0.67 -7.66
C ALA A 106 -11.56 -0.62 -7.11
N LEU A 107 -10.91 -1.34 -6.19
CA LEU A 107 -11.52 -2.48 -5.49
C LEU A 107 -12.53 -2.05 -4.43
N PHE A 108 -12.50 -0.79 -4.00
CA PHE A 108 -13.26 -0.27 -2.87
C PHE A 108 -14.14 0.94 -3.23
N ASP A 109 -14.28 1.22 -4.53
CA ASP A 109 -15.04 2.35 -5.11
C ASP A 109 -16.52 1.99 -5.38
#